data_AF-A0A0S3SV07-F1
#
_entry.id   AF-A0A0S3SV07-F1
#
_cell.length_a   1.000
_cell.length_b   1.000
_cell.length_c   1.000
_cell.angle_alpha   90.00
_cell.angle_beta   90.00
_cell.angle_gamma   90.00
#
_symmetry.space_group_name_H-M   'P 1'
#
loop_
_entity.id
_entity.type
_entity.pdbx_description
1 polymer ?
#
loop_
_entity_poly.entity_id
_entity_poly.type
_entity_poly.pdbx_seq_one_letter_code
_entity_poly.pdbx_strand_id
1 'polypeptide(L)'
;MSIPPPNDPSRGCSSEFSQPLGQQDFAEARNLLENVNRVNVVQGNLTGVEYRTGDLDLDIRRPVYRWDRRPYQEIFANGFQAWPQGQTPNNTYYDLLDFIEHAGAPLDSNRPPTTTHVFVSTTLDNAWQPTPSTQVLPPGSQIQFYRYEVYAPGGIWVAVTLGDRYSYVSQAEVCFVGGIAPQYIRSCLIFTATREAGSRYPRLRRETRLVINRNFNPESAPYNQVVIYIPVYYYRDEDGTNRYLPEETYPPMREKRQALEADNDAALEWYTTKVVEVPSYIDSAFRSSRPNEVYFFLKNKYVRVYYTPGDTNDKILTDLRLICDGFPSLADTPFGEYGLDCAFDTEASKAYIFSTKLCAYIDYAPGTTNDKILSGPMTIATMFPVLKNTVFENGIDSAFRSTKGKEVYLFKNNKYGRIAYDSKQLIGTIRNITDGFPVLKGTIFESGIDACFASHKEGQAYLFKGEKYVRINFTPGDTHDTLVGDVRPILDGWPCLKGILPRDNKGLDAHSHSDHEQPYPDQHDEL
;
A
#
# COMPACT_ATOMS: atom_id res chain seq x y z
N MET A 1 -18.54 -18.48 -1.42
CA MET A 1 -17.66 -17.76 -0.47
C MET A 1 -17.28 -16.43 -1.12
N SER A 2 -16.99 -15.36 -0.37
CA SER A 2 -16.63 -14.04 -0.95
C SER A 2 -15.25 -14.15 -1.61
N ILE A 3 -14.21 -13.84 -0.86
CA ILE A 3 -12.81 -13.86 -1.23
C ILE A 3 -12.16 -14.99 -0.42
N PRO A 4 -11.20 -15.74 -0.97
CA PRO A 4 -10.47 -16.70 -0.16
C PRO A 4 -9.82 -15.95 1.02
N PRO A 5 -9.79 -16.52 2.23
CA PRO A 5 -9.23 -15.84 3.39
C PRO A 5 -7.75 -15.51 3.13
N PRO A 6 -7.16 -14.49 3.81
CA PRO A 6 -5.79 -14.04 3.54
C PRO A 6 -4.70 -15.13 3.56
N ASN A 7 -4.94 -16.21 4.31
CA ASN A 7 -4.03 -17.36 4.43
C ASN A 7 -4.26 -18.46 3.37
N ASP A 8 -5.28 -18.35 2.52
CA ASP A 8 -5.50 -19.26 1.40
C ASP A 8 -4.66 -18.81 0.19
N PRO A 9 -3.69 -19.62 -0.27
CA PRO A 9 -2.82 -19.27 -1.39
C PRO A 9 -3.57 -18.94 -2.68
N SER A 10 -4.76 -19.49 -2.90
CA SER A 10 -5.58 -19.23 -4.09
C SER A 10 -6.05 -17.77 -4.17
N ARG A 11 -6.07 -17.03 -3.04
CA ARG A 11 -6.37 -15.59 -3.03
C ARG A 11 -5.44 -14.81 -3.96
N GLY A 12 -4.18 -15.22 -4.09
CA GLY A 12 -3.20 -14.61 -4.98
C GLY A 12 -3.60 -14.59 -6.46
N CYS A 13 -4.45 -15.53 -6.89
CA CYS A 13 -4.90 -15.71 -8.27
C CYS A 13 -6.44 -15.63 -8.40
N SER A 14 -7.13 -14.94 -7.49
CA SER A 14 -8.59 -14.89 -7.46
C SER A 14 -9.20 -13.61 -8.04
N SER A 15 -8.38 -12.65 -8.48
CA SER A 15 -8.84 -11.35 -8.96
C SER A 15 -9.70 -11.41 -10.23
N GLU A 16 -9.53 -12.44 -11.06
CA GLU A 16 -10.28 -12.61 -12.32
C GLU A 16 -11.77 -12.95 -12.09
N PHE A 17 -12.09 -13.53 -10.94
CA PHE A 17 -13.40 -14.10 -10.68
C PHE A 17 -14.31 -13.13 -9.92
N SER A 18 -15.53 -12.96 -10.43
CA SER A 18 -16.57 -12.20 -9.77
C SER A 18 -17.14 -12.97 -8.59
N GLN A 19 -17.54 -12.25 -7.54
CA GLN A 19 -18.13 -12.84 -6.35
C GLN A 19 -19.63 -13.08 -6.52
N PRO A 20 -20.19 -14.09 -5.83
CA PRO A 20 -19.52 -15.08 -4.98
C PRO A 20 -18.71 -16.11 -5.78
N LEU A 21 -17.56 -16.52 -5.25
CA LEU A 21 -16.75 -17.59 -5.84
C LEU A 21 -17.42 -18.95 -5.66
N GLY A 22 -17.63 -19.63 -6.78
CA GLY A 22 -18.08 -21.01 -6.89
C GLY A 22 -16.90 -22.00 -6.86
N GLN A 23 -17.22 -23.30 -6.75
CA GLN A 23 -16.21 -24.36 -6.66
C GLN A 23 -15.27 -24.40 -7.88
N GLN A 24 -15.79 -24.07 -9.06
CA GLN A 24 -15.02 -24.01 -10.29
C GLN A 24 -14.01 -22.87 -10.26
N ASP A 25 -14.42 -21.67 -9.82
CA ASP A 25 -13.52 -20.51 -9.69
C ASP A 25 -12.34 -20.81 -8.76
N PHE A 26 -12.59 -21.49 -7.63
CA PHE A 26 -11.53 -21.94 -6.74
C PHE A 26 -10.58 -22.95 -7.40
N ALA A 27 -11.10 -23.87 -8.21
CA ALA A 27 -10.27 -24.85 -8.92
C ALA A 27 -9.40 -24.17 -9.97
N GLU A 28 -9.94 -23.19 -10.70
CA GLU A 28 -9.21 -22.41 -11.70
C GLU A 28 -8.15 -21.50 -11.06
N ALA A 29 -8.47 -20.79 -9.98
CA ALA A 29 -7.51 -19.99 -9.22
C ALA A 29 -6.33 -20.83 -8.71
N ARG A 30 -6.59 -22.06 -8.22
CA ARG A 30 -5.52 -22.99 -7.81
C ARG A 30 -4.68 -23.48 -8.98
N ASN A 31 -5.30 -23.77 -10.12
CA ASN A 31 -4.58 -24.17 -11.32
C ASN A 31 -3.64 -23.05 -11.83
N LEU A 32 -4.11 -21.80 -11.81
CA LEU A 32 -3.28 -20.63 -12.11
C LEU A 32 -2.08 -20.54 -11.14
N LEU A 33 -2.34 -20.65 -9.84
CA LEU A 33 -1.31 -20.64 -8.80
C LEU A 33 -0.27 -21.76 -9.00
N GLU A 34 -0.71 -22.99 -9.28
CA GLU A 34 0.17 -24.14 -9.50
C GLU A 34 1.07 -23.94 -10.73
N ASN A 35 0.53 -23.42 -11.84
CA ASN A 35 1.32 -23.17 -13.03
C ASN A 35 2.32 -22.03 -12.86
N VAL A 36 1.90 -20.91 -12.24
CA VAL A 36 2.80 -19.80 -11.93
C VAL A 36 3.94 -20.27 -11.02
N ASN A 37 3.65 -21.03 -9.96
CA ASN A 37 4.69 -21.58 -9.09
C ASN A 37 5.58 -22.59 -9.80
N ARG A 38 5.02 -23.47 -10.63
CA ARG A 38 5.81 -24.45 -11.39
C ARG A 38 6.82 -23.75 -12.30
N VAL A 39 6.41 -22.74 -13.04
CA VAL A 39 7.29 -22.04 -13.98
C VAL A 39 8.29 -21.16 -13.25
N ASN A 40 7.87 -20.37 -12.26
CA ASN A 40 8.76 -19.37 -11.65
C ASN A 40 9.61 -19.93 -10.50
N VAL A 41 9.04 -20.79 -9.65
CA VAL A 41 9.73 -21.33 -8.47
C VAL A 41 10.49 -22.60 -8.83
N VAL A 42 9.79 -23.60 -9.39
CA VAL A 42 10.39 -24.92 -9.65
C VAL A 42 11.35 -24.89 -10.85
N GLN A 43 10.95 -24.26 -11.96
CA GLN A 43 11.75 -24.19 -13.18
C GLN A 43 12.65 -22.93 -13.23
N GLY A 44 12.11 -21.78 -12.80
CA GLY A 44 12.78 -20.47 -12.83
C GLY A 44 13.66 -20.17 -11.61
N ASN A 45 13.74 -21.10 -10.65
CA ASN A 45 14.61 -21.02 -9.47
C ASN A 45 14.39 -19.74 -8.64
N LEU A 46 13.14 -19.29 -8.50
CA LEU A 46 12.74 -18.32 -7.48
C LEU A 46 12.50 -19.04 -6.14
N THR A 47 12.67 -18.34 -5.02
CA THR A 47 12.37 -18.90 -3.68
C THR A 47 10.87 -19.01 -3.41
N GLY A 48 10.06 -18.22 -4.12
CA GLY A 48 8.61 -18.16 -3.97
C GLY A 48 8.05 -16.99 -4.79
N VAL A 49 6.74 -17.00 -5.02
CA VAL A 49 6.01 -15.84 -5.58
C VAL A 49 5.36 -15.10 -4.44
N GLU A 50 5.71 -13.83 -4.29
CA GLU A 50 5.22 -12.99 -3.18
C GLU A 50 3.98 -12.22 -3.59
N TYR A 51 2.81 -12.69 -3.15
CA TYR A 51 1.54 -11.98 -3.38
C TYR A 51 1.33 -10.84 -2.38
N ARG A 52 0.48 -9.86 -2.69
CA ARG A 52 0.11 -8.76 -1.77
C ARG A 52 -0.81 -9.19 -0.63
N THR A 53 -1.27 -10.44 -0.64
CA THR A 53 -2.10 -11.00 0.42
C THR A 53 -1.41 -10.80 1.76
N GLY A 54 -2.16 -10.27 2.73
CA GLY A 54 -1.68 -9.87 4.04
C GLY A 54 -2.83 -9.69 4.99
N ASP A 55 -2.54 -9.29 6.22
CA ASP A 55 -3.58 -9.11 7.23
C ASP A 55 -4.59 -8.02 6.87
N LEU A 56 -5.75 -8.06 7.52
CA LEU A 56 -6.81 -7.04 7.44
C LEU A 56 -7.31 -6.77 6.01
N ASP A 57 -7.15 -7.74 5.11
CA ASP A 57 -7.58 -7.64 3.71
C ASP A 57 -6.99 -6.41 2.99
N LEU A 58 -5.74 -6.04 3.32
CA LEU A 58 -5.11 -4.83 2.80
C LEU A 58 -4.94 -4.82 1.27
N ASP A 59 -4.90 -5.97 0.63
CA ASP A 59 -4.88 -6.11 -0.84
C ASP A 59 -6.15 -5.55 -1.49
N ILE A 60 -7.33 -5.75 -0.90
CA ILE A 60 -8.59 -5.15 -1.42
C ILE A 60 -8.89 -3.76 -0.82
N ARG A 61 -8.04 -3.25 0.06
CA ARG A 61 -8.22 -1.92 0.67
C ARG A 61 -7.29 -0.86 0.09
N ARG A 62 -6.12 -1.25 -0.43
CA ARG A 62 -5.13 -0.33 -0.96
C ARG A 62 -5.11 -0.38 -2.49
N PRO A 63 -5.23 0.77 -3.17
CA PRO A 63 -5.41 0.80 -4.61
C PRO A 63 -4.14 0.38 -5.34
N VAL A 64 -4.32 -0.13 -6.55
CA VAL A 64 -3.31 -0.13 -7.61
C VAL A 64 -3.91 0.55 -8.84
N TYR A 65 -3.05 1.01 -9.73
CA TYR A 65 -3.46 1.77 -10.91
C TYR A 65 -3.08 1.04 -12.18
N ARG A 66 -3.98 1.08 -13.16
CA ARG A 66 -3.72 0.51 -14.48
C ARG A 66 -4.05 1.52 -15.57
N TRP A 67 -3.16 1.65 -16.54
CA TRP A 67 -3.43 2.46 -17.73
C TRP A 67 -3.93 1.54 -18.85
N ASP A 68 -4.85 2.03 -19.69
CA ASP A 68 -5.33 1.30 -20.85
C ASP A 68 -5.75 2.26 -21.97
N ARG A 69 -5.82 1.73 -23.20
CA ARG A 69 -6.36 2.44 -24.37
C ARG A 69 -7.84 2.18 -24.56
N ARG A 70 -8.36 1.07 -23.99
CA ARG A 70 -9.77 0.73 -24.03
C ARG A 70 -10.55 1.66 -23.11
N PRO A 71 -11.76 2.07 -23.51
CA PRO A 71 -12.54 3.03 -22.75
C PRO A 71 -13.23 2.37 -21.54
N TYR A 72 -13.60 3.18 -20.55
CA TYR A 72 -14.19 2.70 -19.30
C TYR A 72 -15.48 1.89 -19.50
N GLN A 73 -16.23 2.12 -20.58
CA GLN A 73 -17.42 1.34 -20.92
C GLN A 73 -17.10 -0.15 -21.13
N GLU A 74 -15.95 -0.46 -21.73
CA GLU A 74 -15.51 -1.84 -21.96
C GLU A 74 -14.96 -2.46 -20.68
N ILE A 75 -14.08 -1.73 -19.98
CA ILE A 75 -13.40 -2.23 -18.78
C ILE A 75 -14.36 -2.38 -17.59
N PHE A 76 -15.28 -1.44 -17.37
CA PHE A 76 -16.28 -1.56 -16.30
C PHE A 76 -17.33 -2.65 -16.57
N ALA A 77 -17.45 -3.12 -17.82
CA ALA A 77 -18.33 -4.23 -18.17
C ALA A 77 -17.63 -5.60 -18.03
N ASN A 78 -16.37 -5.69 -18.47
CA ASN A 78 -15.69 -6.98 -18.68
C ASN A 78 -14.48 -7.21 -17.75
N GLY A 79 -14.01 -6.16 -17.08
CA GLY A 79 -12.79 -6.19 -16.31
C GLY A 79 -11.55 -6.18 -17.19
N PHE A 80 -10.40 -6.48 -16.58
CA PHE A 80 -9.17 -6.75 -17.32
C PHE A 80 -8.98 -8.26 -17.47
N GLN A 81 -8.70 -8.70 -18.68
CA GLN A 81 -8.50 -10.12 -19.00
C GLN A 81 -7.08 -10.27 -19.55
N ALA A 82 -6.36 -11.28 -19.08
CA ALA A 82 -5.13 -11.71 -19.72
C ALA A 82 -5.43 -12.21 -21.13
N TRP A 83 -4.43 -12.15 -22.01
CA TRP A 83 -4.59 -12.65 -23.37
C TRP A 83 -4.69 -14.17 -23.34
N PRO A 84 -5.59 -14.79 -24.12
CA PRO A 84 -5.65 -16.24 -24.20
C PRO A 84 -4.29 -16.83 -24.58
N GLN A 85 -3.91 -17.94 -23.94
CA GLN A 85 -2.62 -18.59 -24.15
C GLN A 85 -2.34 -18.89 -25.62
N GLY A 86 -3.33 -19.39 -26.35
CA GLY A 86 -3.19 -19.74 -27.77
C GLY A 86 -2.12 -20.82 -27.97
N GLN A 87 -1.10 -20.50 -28.76
CA GLN A 87 0.04 -21.39 -29.04
C GLN A 87 1.26 -21.11 -28.15
N THR A 88 1.17 -20.14 -27.24
CA THR A 88 2.31 -19.76 -26.39
C THR A 88 2.63 -20.88 -25.39
N PRO A 89 3.87 -21.38 -25.35
CA PRO A 89 4.28 -22.41 -24.42
C PRO A 89 4.06 -22.02 -22.96
N ASN A 90 3.78 -22.99 -22.09
CA ASN A 90 3.57 -22.75 -20.66
C ASN A 90 4.75 -22.02 -19.98
N ASN A 91 5.98 -22.37 -20.35
CA ASN A 91 7.19 -21.77 -19.79
C ASN A 91 7.44 -20.34 -20.26
N THR A 92 6.64 -19.80 -21.18
CA THR A 92 6.61 -18.38 -21.54
C THR A 92 5.35 -17.75 -20.94
N TYR A 93 4.18 -18.37 -21.17
CA TYR A 93 2.89 -17.81 -20.78
C TYR A 93 2.74 -17.53 -19.27
N TYR A 94 3.36 -18.37 -18.43
CA TYR A 94 3.35 -18.24 -16.97
C TYR A 94 4.67 -17.69 -16.39
N ASP A 95 5.65 -17.31 -17.22
CA ASP A 95 6.93 -16.77 -16.75
C ASP A 95 6.80 -15.27 -16.42
N LEU A 96 7.00 -14.93 -15.16
CA LEU A 96 6.88 -13.56 -14.68
C LEU A 96 8.05 -12.71 -15.16
N LEU A 97 9.27 -13.23 -15.20
CA LEU A 97 10.43 -12.44 -15.64
C LEU A 97 10.33 -12.13 -17.14
N ASP A 98 9.98 -13.15 -17.95
CA ASP A 98 9.72 -12.97 -19.39
C ASP A 98 8.62 -11.92 -19.62
N PHE A 99 7.52 -12.02 -18.86
CA PHE A 99 6.45 -11.04 -18.91
C PHE A 99 6.99 -9.63 -18.64
N ILE A 100 7.75 -9.44 -17.55
CA ILE A 100 8.28 -8.13 -17.17
C ILE A 100 9.24 -7.56 -18.22
N GLU A 101 10.08 -8.41 -18.82
CA GLU A 101 11.08 -7.98 -19.80
C GLU A 101 10.48 -7.66 -21.19
N HIS A 102 9.38 -8.30 -21.58
CA HIS A 102 8.85 -8.23 -22.95
C HIS A 102 7.42 -7.69 -23.08
N ALA A 103 6.70 -7.54 -21.96
CA ALA A 103 5.27 -7.21 -21.95
C ALA A 103 4.80 -6.44 -20.70
N GLY A 104 5.67 -6.28 -19.71
CA GLY A 104 5.41 -5.72 -18.40
C GLY A 104 5.54 -4.21 -18.43
N ALA A 105 4.41 -3.57 -18.18
CA ALA A 105 4.29 -2.18 -17.79
C ALA A 105 2.82 -1.95 -17.43
N PRO A 106 2.52 -0.98 -16.55
CA PRO A 106 1.14 -0.63 -16.21
C PRO A 106 0.30 -0.25 -17.43
N LEU A 107 0.97 0.18 -18.51
CA LEU A 107 0.55 0.09 -19.91
C LEU A 107 1.77 0.13 -20.84
N ASP A 108 2.13 -0.99 -21.47
CA ASP A 108 3.02 -0.93 -22.64
C ASP A 108 2.19 -0.70 -23.91
N SER A 109 2.16 0.56 -24.34
CA SER A 109 1.41 0.97 -25.53
C SER A 109 2.02 0.47 -26.85
N ASN A 110 3.28 0.02 -26.82
CA ASN A 110 4.02 -0.50 -27.98
C ASN A 110 3.97 -2.03 -28.06
N ARG A 111 3.40 -2.69 -27.05
CA ARG A 111 3.36 -4.15 -26.93
C ARG A 111 2.74 -4.78 -28.19
N PRO A 112 3.45 -5.72 -28.84
CA PRO A 112 2.88 -6.49 -29.93
C PRO A 112 1.66 -7.30 -29.46
N PRO A 113 0.58 -7.37 -30.27
CA PRO A 113 -0.62 -8.13 -29.91
C PRO A 113 -0.38 -9.65 -29.84
N THR A 114 0.77 -10.13 -30.32
CA THR A 114 1.16 -11.54 -30.34
C THR A 114 1.79 -12.01 -29.04
N THR A 115 2.24 -11.10 -28.18
CA THR A 115 2.90 -11.44 -26.92
C THR A 115 1.82 -11.75 -25.88
N THR A 116 1.55 -13.04 -25.63
CA THR A 116 0.51 -13.47 -24.68
C THR A 116 1.13 -13.99 -23.38
N HIS A 117 0.62 -13.51 -22.27
CA HIS A 117 1.02 -13.92 -20.92
C HIS A 117 -0.22 -13.95 -20.05
N VAL A 118 -0.18 -14.75 -18.98
CA VAL A 118 -1.26 -14.85 -18.00
C VAL A 118 -1.40 -13.60 -17.14
N PHE A 119 -0.51 -12.61 -17.25
CA PHE A 119 -0.44 -11.49 -16.32
C PHE A 119 -1.15 -10.22 -16.83
N VAL A 120 -1.77 -9.51 -15.89
CA VAL A 120 -2.26 -8.14 -16.04
C VAL A 120 -1.45 -7.23 -15.13
N SER A 121 -0.68 -6.33 -15.72
CA SER A 121 0.18 -5.38 -15.01
C SER A 121 -0.60 -4.17 -14.47
N THR A 122 -0.19 -3.70 -13.30
CA THR A 122 -0.67 -2.50 -12.61
C THR A 122 0.52 -1.84 -11.89
N THR A 123 0.35 -0.66 -11.33
CA THR A 123 1.38 0.05 -10.56
C THR A 123 0.85 0.54 -9.22
N LEU A 124 1.74 0.65 -8.24
CA LEU A 124 1.49 1.40 -7.01
C LEU A 124 1.53 2.92 -7.23
N ASP A 125 2.38 3.37 -8.14
CA ASP A 125 2.63 4.79 -8.37
C ASP A 125 1.47 5.40 -9.17
N ASN A 126 0.72 6.27 -8.50
CA ASN A 126 -0.37 7.00 -9.14
C ASN A 126 0.13 8.14 -10.03
N ALA A 127 1.40 8.53 -9.97
CA ALA A 127 2.02 9.52 -10.83
C ALA A 127 2.56 8.93 -12.13
N TRP A 128 2.78 7.61 -12.20
CA TRP A 128 3.26 6.91 -13.39
C TRP A 128 2.37 7.20 -14.60
N GLN A 129 3.01 7.49 -15.74
CA GLN A 129 2.33 7.80 -17.01
C GLN A 129 2.92 6.99 -18.16
N PRO A 130 2.09 6.53 -19.11
CA PRO A 130 2.58 5.88 -20.31
C PRO A 130 3.29 6.86 -21.23
N THR A 131 4.39 6.42 -21.83
CA THR A 131 5.21 7.17 -22.80
C THR A 131 5.09 6.53 -24.20
N PRO A 132 3.96 6.73 -24.91
CA PRO A 132 3.76 6.10 -26.22
C PRO A 132 4.83 6.51 -27.22
N SER A 133 5.29 5.57 -28.05
CA SER A 133 6.25 5.85 -29.13
C SER A 133 5.65 6.77 -30.20
N THR A 134 6.49 7.24 -31.13
CA THR A 134 6.03 7.96 -32.33
C THR A 134 5.17 7.10 -33.25
N GLN A 135 5.26 5.77 -33.16
CA GLN A 135 4.41 4.87 -33.93
C GLN A 135 2.99 4.83 -33.36
N VAL A 136 2.87 4.79 -32.04
CA VAL A 136 1.59 4.75 -31.33
C VAL A 136 0.92 6.13 -31.30
N LEU A 137 1.70 7.19 -31.10
CA LEU A 137 1.25 8.58 -31.09
C LEU A 137 2.15 9.43 -31.99
N PRO A 138 1.85 9.52 -33.30
CA PRO A 138 2.62 10.32 -34.25
C PRO A 138 2.66 11.82 -33.93
N PRO A 139 3.70 12.56 -34.36
CA PRO A 139 3.72 14.02 -34.24
C PRO A 139 2.51 14.68 -34.92
N GLY A 140 1.89 15.65 -34.26
CA GLY A 140 0.67 16.32 -34.71
C GLY A 140 -0.62 15.56 -34.43
N SER A 141 -0.58 14.49 -33.61
CA SER A 141 -1.75 13.67 -33.28
C SER A 141 -2.04 13.62 -31.78
N GLN A 142 -3.21 13.08 -31.44
CA GLN A 142 -3.65 12.87 -30.08
C GLN A 142 -4.27 11.47 -29.91
N ILE A 143 -4.20 10.92 -28.70
CA ILE A 143 -4.82 9.65 -28.33
C ILE A 143 -5.41 9.75 -26.91
N GLN A 144 -6.50 9.04 -26.66
CA GLN A 144 -7.06 8.91 -25.32
C GLN A 144 -6.45 7.73 -24.58
N PHE A 145 -6.15 7.95 -23.30
CA PHE A 145 -5.78 6.93 -22.34
C PHE A 145 -6.71 7.01 -21.13
N TYR A 146 -6.89 5.88 -20.49
CA TYR A 146 -7.74 5.71 -19.32
C TYR A 146 -6.89 5.17 -18.19
N ARG A 147 -6.98 5.78 -17.01
CA ARG A 147 -6.33 5.28 -15.80
C ARG A 147 -7.38 4.79 -14.82
N TYR A 148 -7.29 3.52 -14.47
CA TYR A 148 -8.23 2.82 -13.61
C TYR A 148 -7.65 2.68 -12.21
N GLU A 149 -8.50 2.89 -11.22
CA GLU A 149 -8.21 2.64 -9.81
C GLU A 149 -8.82 1.28 -9.42
N VAL A 150 -7.99 0.37 -8.91
CA VAL A 150 -8.32 -1.04 -8.71
C VAL A 150 -8.05 -1.48 -7.27
N TYR A 151 -9.00 -2.24 -6.69
CA TYR A 151 -8.96 -2.82 -5.36
C TYR A 151 -9.27 -4.33 -5.46
N ALA A 152 -8.27 -5.11 -5.87
CA ALA A 152 -8.44 -6.52 -6.20
C ALA A 152 -7.63 -7.43 -5.25
N PRO A 153 -8.14 -8.63 -4.93
CA PRO A 153 -7.43 -9.58 -4.07
C PRO A 153 -6.18 -10.11 -4.79
N GLY A 154 -5.14 -10.41 -4.01
CA GLY A 154 -3.88 -10.90 -4.55
C GLY A 154 -3.06 -9.81 -5.27
N GLY A 155 -2.53 -10.17 -6.44
CA GLY A 155 -1.48 -9.41 -7.13
C GLY A 155 -0.10 -9.78 -6.59
N ILE A 156 0.90 -9.79 -7.45
CA ILE A 156 2.29 -10.19 -7.15
C ILE A 156 3.10 -8.92 -6.88
N TRP A 157 3.83 -8.90 -5.76
CA TRP A 157 4.91 -7.96 -5.53
C TRP A 157 6.10 -8.30 -6.43
N VAL A 158 6.14 -7.71 -7.63
CA VAL A 158 7.12 -8.04 -8.66
C VAL A 158 8.55 -7.81 -8.15
N ALA A 159 8.82 -6.63 -7.60
CA ALA A 159 10.15 -6.28 -7.08
C ALA A 159 10.62 -7.24 -5.97
N VAL A 160 9.72 -7.68 -5.09
CA VAL A 160 10.06 -8.62 -4.01
C VAL A 160 10.25 -10.05 -4.53
N THR A 161 9.43 -10.46 -5.51
CA THR A 161 9.47 -11.80 -6.11
C THR A 161 10.71 -12.02 -6.97
N LEU A 162 11.06 -11.04 -7.79
CA LEU A 162 12.18 -11.12 -8.73
C LEU A 162 13.50 -10.64 -8.12
N GLY A 163 13.47 -9.83 -7.06
CA GLY A 163 14.65 -9.30 -6.39
C GLY A 163 15.60 -8.62 -7.36
N ASP A 164 16.87 -9.00 -7.35
CA ASP A 164 17.92 -8.45 -8.21
C ASP A 164 17.68 -8.68 -9.71
N ARG A 165 16.72 -9.53 -10.11
CA ARG A 165 16.34 -9.73 -11.52
C ARG A 165 15.39 -8.62 -12.03
N TYR A 166 14.83 -7.80 -11.14
CA TYR A 166 13.90 -6.74 -11.53
C TYR A 166 14.63 -5.43 -11.84
N SER A 167 14.57 -5.00 -13.09
CA SER A 167 15.29 -3.80 -13.57
C SER A 167 14.40 -2.55 -13.70
N TYR A 168 13.08 -2.65 -13.48
CA TYR A 168 12.12 -1.58 -13.77
C TYR A 168 11.50 -0.98 -12.49
N VAL A 169 12.34 -0.66 -11.51
CA VAL A 169 11.88 -0.25 -10.16
C VAL A 169 10.88 0.92 -10.20
N SER A 170 11.10 1.90 -11.07
CA SER A 170 10.24 3.08 -11.22
C SER A 170 8.85 2.79 -11.81
N GLN A 171 8.56 1.55 -12.22
CA GLN A 171 7.21 1.15 -12.60
C GLN A 171 6.37 0.73 -11.38
N ALA A 172 7.01 0.46 -10.23
CA ALA A 172 6.37 0.01 -8.99
C ALA A 172 5.34 -1.12 -9.23
N GLU A 173 5.72 -2.11 -10.06
CA GLU A 173 4.77 -3.00 -10.71
C GLU A 173 4.13 -4.02 -9.76
N VAL A 174 2.81 -4.20 -9.93
CA VAL A 174 2.02 -5.24 -9.30
C VAL A 174 1.28 -6.02 -10.39
N CYS A 175 1.52 -7.33 -10.48
CA CYS A 175 0.95 -8.18 -11.53
C CYS A 175 -0.17 -9.07 -11.00
N PHE A 176 -1.34 -9.03 -11.63
CA PHE A 176 -2.43 -9.97 -11.36
C PHE A 176 -2.35 -11.15 -12.32
N VAL A 177 -2.69 -12.34 -11.82
CA VAL A 177 -2.72 -13.58 -12.61
C VAL A 177 -4.12 -13.79 -13.16
N GLY A 178 -4.23 -14.06 -14.46
CA GLY A 178 -5.47 -14.35 -15.17
C GLY A 178 -6.25 -13.08 -15.55
N GLY A 179 -6.60 -12.24 -14.59
CA GLY A 179 -7.38 -11.05 -14.84
C GLY A 179 -7.81 -10.30 -13.60
N ILE A 180 -8.69 -9.32 -13.78
CA ILE A 180 -9.28 -8.48 -12.74
C ILE A 180 -10.75 -8.28 -13.09
N ALA A 181 -11.66 -8.84 -12.30
CA ALA A 181 -13.09 -8.73 -12.49
C ALA A 181 -13.57 -7.27 -12.34
N PRO A 182 -14.65 -6.87 -13.05
CA PRO A 182 -15.17 -5.50 -13.01
C PRO A 182 -15.47 -4.97 -11.60
N GLN A 183 -15.90 -5.85 -10.69
CA GLN A 183 -16.29 -5.49 -9.33
C GLN A 183 -15.13 -4.96 -8.47
N TYR A 184 -13.89 -5.21 -8.88
CA TYR A 184 -12.69 -4.72 -8.20
C TYR A 184 -12.17 -3.39 -8.77
N ILE A 185 -12.82 -2.86 -9.81
CA ILE A 185 -12.39 -1.62 -10.50
C ILE A 185 -13.31 -0.50 -10.05
N ARG A 186 -12.81 0.45 -9.25
CA ARG A 186 -13.62 1.51 -8.63
C ARG A 186 -13.93 2.65 -9.58
N SER A 187 -12.89 3.21 -10.18
CA SER A 187 -13.01 4.48 -10.89
C SER A 187 -12.06 4.56 -12.08
N CYS A 188 -12.32 5.53 -12.95
CA CYS A 188 -11.52 5.83 -14.12
C CYS A 188 -11.33 7.34 -14.27
N LEU A 189 -10.10 7.74 -14.60
CA LEU A 189 -9.75 9.05 -15.10
C LEU A 189 -9.41 8.98 -16.58
N ILE A 190 -9.76 10.03 -17.32
CA ILE A 190 -9.57 10.11 -18.77
C ILE A 190 -8.48 11.12 -19.06
N PHE A 191 -7.53 10.74 -19.90
CA PHE A 191 -6.43 11.57 -20.31
C PHE A 191 -6.37 11.67 -21.83
N THR A 192 -6.13 12.87 -22.33
CA THR A 192 -5.78 13.10 -23.73
C THR A 192 -4.27 13.31 -23.80
N ALA A 193 -3.56 12.36 -24.42
CA ALA A 193 -2.15 12.50 -24.75
C ALA A 193 -2.02 13.18 -26.12
N THR A 194 -1.26 14.26 -26.19
CA THR A 194 -1.01 15.00 -27.43
C THR A 194 0.48 15.05 -27.70
N ARG A 195 0.90 14.82 -28.95
CA ARG A 195 2.28 15.05 -29.39
C ARG A 195 2.28 16.19 -30.40
N GLU A 196 2.78 17.35 -30.01
CA GLU A 196 2.88 18.51 -30.91
C GLU A 196 3.83 18.24 -32.09
N ALA A 197 3.59 18.90 -33.23
CA ALA A 197 4.47 18.80 -34.38
C ALA A 197 5.89 19.26 -34.01
N GLY A 198 6.90 18.42 -34.26
CA GLY A 198 8.28 18.68 -33.88
C GLY A 198 8.64 18.33 -32.42
N SER A 199 7.68 17.93 -31.58
CA SER A 199 7.97 17.44 -30.22
C SER A 199 8.30 15.95 -30.21
N ARG A 200 9.33 15.58 -29.45
CA ARG A 200 9.67 14.18 -29.15
C ARG A 200 8.84 13.59 -28.01
N TYR A 201 8.22 14.42 -27.17
CA TYR A 201 7.55 13.98 -25.94
C TYR A 201 6.03 14.22 -26.00
N PRO A 202 5.23 13.24 -25.55
CA PRO A 202 3.79 13.43 -25.36
C PRO A 202 3.51 14.32 -24.14
N ARG A 203 2.43 15.09 -24.22
CA ARG A 203 1.84 15.80 -23.07
C ARG A 203 0.52 15.13 -22.72
N LEU A 204 0.35 14.72 -21.47
CA LEU A 204 -0.92 14.16 -21.00
C LEU A 204 -1.73 15.24 -20.30
N ARG A 205 -2.98 15.40 -20.72
CA ARG A 205 -3.95 16.28 -20.07
C ARG A 205 -5.12 15.47 -19.55
N ARG A 206 -5.34 15.52 -18.23
CA ARG A 206 -6.47 14.90 -17.56
C ARG A 206 -7.76 15.68 -17.82
N GLU A 207 -8.87 14.98 -18.01
CA GLU A 207 -10.21 15.55 -17.88
C GLU A 207 -10.59 15.76 -16.41
N THR A 208 -11.21 16.88 -16.07
CA THR A 208 -11.64 17.16 -14.68
C THR A 208 -12.97 16.47 -14.36
N ARG A 209 -12.96 15.14 -14.39
CA ARG A 209 -14.06 14.28 -13.95
C ARG A 209 -13.54 12.90 -13.54
N LEU A 210 -14.17 12.30 -12.54
CA LEU A 210 -13.92 10.95 -12.07
C LEU A 210 -15.11 10.06 -12.42
N VAL A 211 -14.91 9.09 -13.29
CA VAL A 211 -15.99 8.16 -13.66
C VAL A 211 -16.02 7.00 -12.66
N ILE A 212 -17.11 6.87 -11.91
CA ILE A 212 -17.33 5.84 -10.90
C ILE A 212 -18.03 4.64 -11.51
N ASN A 213 -17.47 3.45 -11.31
CA ASN A 213 -18.07 2.19 -11.71
C ASN A 213 -19.14 1.75 -10.71
N ARG A 214 -20.41 1.69 -11.12
CA ARG A 214 -21.49 1.19 -10.24
C ARG A 214 -21.40 -0.30 -9.92
N ASN A 215 -20.59 -1.07 -10.63
CA ASN A 215 -20.31 -2.48 -10.30
C ASN A 215 -19.30 -2.64 -9.17
N PHE A 216 -18.64 -1.57 -8.70
CA PHE A 216 -17.60 -1.67 -7.70
C PHE A 216 -18.14 -2.17 -6.36
N ASN A 217 -17.75 -3.39 -5.99
CA ASN A 217 -18.08 -4.02 -4.73
C ASN A 217 -17.03 -5.11 -4.44
N PRO A 218 -15.89 -4.75 -3.80
CA PRO A 218 -14.79 -5.68 -3.59
C PRO A 218 -15.14 -6.83 -2.64
N GLU A 219 -16.18 -6.71 -1.81
CA GLU A 219 -16.68 -7.80 -0.98
C GLU A 219 -18.22 -7.85 -1.02
N SER A 220 -18.75 -8.53 -2.04
CA SER A 220 -20.17 -8.51 -2.38
C SER A 220 -21.00 -9.66 -1.79
N ALA A 221 -20.35 -10.72 -1.28
CA ALA A 221 -21.07 -11.94 -0.87
C ALA A 221 -20.41 -12.74 0.29
N PRO A 222 -20.81 -12.52 1.56
CA PRO A 222 -21.84 -11.57 1.99
C PRO A 222 -21.36 -10.13 1.79
N TYR A 223 -22.30 -9.22 1.50
CA TYR A 223 -21.97 -7.80 1.38
C TYR A 223 -21.33 -7.29 2.67
N ASN A 224 -20.18 -6.62 2.53
CA ASN A 224 -19.47 -6.00 3.62
C ASN A 224 -18.96 -4.60 3.22
N GLN A 225 -19.07 -3.65 4.14
CA GLN A 225 -18.56 -2.28 3.94
C GLN A 225 -17.05 -2.24 4.21
N VAL A 226 -16.28 -2.51 3.17
CA VAL A 226 -14.81 -2.46 3.25
C VAL A 226 -14.35 -1.01 3.23
N VAL A 227 -13.58 -0.59 4.23
CA VAL A 227 -12.87 0.70 4.19
C VAL A 227 -11.70 0.58 3.21
N ILE A 228 -11.86 1.11 1.99
CA ILE A 228 -10.75 1.34 1.07
C ILE A 228 -9.96 2.58 1.50
N TYR A 229 -8.65 2.62 1.24
CA TYR A 229 -7.76 3.68 1.69
C TYR A 229 -7.44 4.67 0.59
N ILE A 230 -7.50 5.96 0.96
CA ILE A 230 -7.16 7.10 0.11
C ILE A 230 -7.74 7.03 -1.31
N PRO A 231 -9.03 6.68 -1.50
CA PRO A 231 -9.65 6.74 -2.81
C PRO A 231 -9.45 8.09 -3.48
N VAL A 232 -9.20 8.07 -4.80
CA VAL A 232 -9.07 9.30 -5.60
C VAL A 232 -10.31 10.17 -5.39
N TYR A 233 -10.08 11.41 -4.98
CA TYR A 233 -11.11 12.41 -4.65
C TYR A 233 -10.70 13.83 -5.04
N TYR A 234 -9.42 14.16 -4.85
CA TYR A 234 -8.86 15.45 -5.25
C TYR A 234 -7.95 15.32 -6.47
N TYR A 235 -7.86 16.41 -7.22
CA TYR A 235 -6.76 16.66 -8.13
C TYR A 235 -5.94 17.88 -7.72
N ARG A 236 -4.68 17.90 -8.11
CA ARG A 236 -3.83 19.09 -7.99
C ARG A 236 -3.99 19.96 -9.25
N ASP A 237 -4.44 21.20 -9.09
CA ASP A 237 -4.51 22.18 -10.19
C ASP A 237 -3.14 22.81 -10.50
N GLU A 238 -3.09 23.66 -11.53
CA GLU A 238 -1.85 24.31 -11.99
C GLU A 238 -1.23 25.24 -10.92
N ASP A 239 -2.04 25.75 -9.99
CA ASP A 239 -1.59 26.59 -8.87
C ASP A 239 -1.09 25.77 -7.67
N GLY A 240 -1.05 24.44 -7.80
CA GLY A 240 -0.67 23.56 -6.70
C GLY A 240 -1.75 23.44 -5.63
N THR A 241 -3.01 23.74 -5.93
CA THR A 241 -4.14 23.60 -4.98
C THR A 241 -4.89 22.30 -5.19
N ASN A 242 -5.29 21.64 -4.09
CA ASN A 242 -6.15 20.47 -4.16
C ASN A 242 -7.60 20.90 -4.45
N ARG A 243 -8.17 20.39 -5.54
CA ARG A 243 -9.53 20.66 -6.00
C ARG A 243 -10.32 19.36 -6.09
N TYR A 244 -11.61 19.43 -5.77
CA TYR A 244 -12.51 18.28 -5.88
C TYR A 244 -12.60 17.79 -7.34
N LEU A 245 -12.54 16.48 -7.56
CA LEU A 245 -12.83 15.84 -8.84
C LEU A 245 -14.33 15.54 -8.93
N PRO A 246 -15.10 16.19 -9.81
CA PRO A 246 -16.50 15.89 -9.99
C PRO A 246 -16.73 14.43 -10.38
N GLU A 247 -17.60 13.74 -9.64
CA GLU A 247 -17.91 12.34 -9.88
C GLU A 247 -19.08 12.17 -10.86
N GLU A 248 -18.93 11.25 -11.82
CA GLU A 248 -19.96 10.81 -12.76
C GLU A 248 -20.11 9.30 -12.64
N THR A 249 -21.33 8.79 -12.46
CA THR A 249 -21.53 7.34 -12.34
C THR A 249 -21.78 6.69 -13.70
N TYR A 250 -21.08 5.59 -13.97
CA TYR A 250 -21.36 4.76 -15.14
C TYR A 250 -22.30 3.61 -14.75
N PRO A 251 -23.48 3.48 -15.39
CA PRO A 251 -24.44 2.47 -15.02
C PRO A 251 -23.97 1.07 -15.43
N PRO A 252 -24.38 0.03 -14.68
CA PRO A 252 -24.12 -1.33 -15.10
C PRO A 252 -24.87 -1.63 -16.40
N MET A 253 -24.22 -2.27 -17.37
CA MET A 253 -24.96 -3.03 -18.38
C MET A 253 -25.49 -4.28 -17.70
N ARG A 254 -26.79 -4.32 -17.29
CA ARG A 254 -27.56 -5.58 -17.30
C ARG A 254 -29.06 -5.46 -17.04
N GLU A 255 -29.78 -6.35 -17.72
CA GLU A 255 -31.19 -6.65 -17.58
C GLU A 255 -31.50 -7.32 -16.22
N LYS A 256 -32.43 -6.69 -15.48
CA LYS A 256 -33.34 -7.23 -14.44
C LYS A 256 -32.77 -8.15 -13.34
N ARG A 257 -32.80 -7.66 -12.08
CA ARG A 257 -33.29 -8.37 -10.86
C ARG A 257 -33.36 -7.41 -9.66
N GLN A 258 -34.57 -7.14 -9.14
CA GLN A 258 -34.88 -6.15 -8.10
C GLN A 258 -34.15 -6.34 -6.74
N ALA A 259 -33.67 -7.54 -6.40
CA ALA A 259 -33.01 -7.80 -5.12
C ALA A 259 -31.51 -7.40 -5.10
N LEU A 260 -30.83 -7.37 -6.26
CA LEU A 260 -29.44 -6.89 -6.36
C LEU A 260 -29.34 -5.37 -6.32
N GLU A 261 -30.44 -4.65 -6.56
CA GLU A 261 -30.45 -3.19 -6.66
C GLU A 261 -30.19 -2.51 -5.30
N ALA A 262 -30.75 -3.04 -4.20
CA ALA A 262 -30.60 -2.44 -2.87
C ALA A 262 -29.15 -2.53 -2.32
N ASP A 263 -28.51 -3.69 -2.45
CA ASP A 263 -27.12 -3.89 -2.02
C ASP A 263 -26.15 -3.10 -2.92
N ASN A 264 -26.44 -3.01 -4.23
CA ASN A 264 -25.64 -2.18 -5.15
C ASN A 264 -25.76 -0.70 -4.84
N ASP A 265 -26.95 -0.20 -4.48
CA ASP A 265 -27.14 1.19 -4.08
C ASP A 265 -26.45 1.48 -2.73
N ALA A 266 -26.51 0.54 -1.77
CA ALA A 266 -25.78 0.66 -0.50
C ALA A 266 -24.25 0.65 -0.70
N ALA A 267 -23.74 -0.20 -1.60
CA ALA A 267 -22.32 -0.25 -1.95
C ALA A 267 -21.89 1.06 -2.64
N LEU A 268 -22.69 1.54 -3.59
CA LEU A 268 -22.44 2.80 -4.28
C LEU A 268 -22.39 3.97 -3.30
N GLU A 269 -23.38 4.09 -2.42
CA GLU A 269 -23.42 5.12 -1.38
C GLU A 269 -22.17 5.05 -0.49
N TRP A 270 -21.79 3.84 -0.06
CA TRP A 270 -20.61 3.63 0.76
C TRP A 270 -19.33 4.10 0.06
N TYR A 271 -19.06 3.64 -1.16
CA TYR A 271 -17.78 3.88 -1.86
C TYR A 271 -17.66 5.26 -2.54
N THR A 272 -18.74 6.04 -2.59
CA THR A 272 -18.73 7.44 -3.07
C THR A 272 -18.82 8.47 -1.95
N THR A 273 -19.60 8.22 -0.90
CA THR A 273 -19.90 9.25 0.11
C THR A 273 -19.39 8.95 1.51
N LYS A 274 -19.45 7.69 1.97
CA LYS A 274 -19.14 7.35 3.38
C LYS A 274 -17.68 6.99 3.57
N VAL A 275 -17.08 6.26 2.63
CA VAL A 275 -15.72 5.75 2.77
C VAL A 275 -14.67 6.86 2.80
N VAL A 276 -14.92 8.00 2.15
CA VAL A 276 -14.04 9.18 2.12
C VAL A 276 -14.05 9.96 3.44
N GLU A 277 -15.06 9.76 4.28
CA GLU A 277 -15.23 10.44 5.58
C GLU A 277 -14.76 9.58 6.76
N VAL A 278 -14.17 8.39 6.51
CA VAL A 278 -13.64 7.54 7.57
C VAL A 278 -12.39 8.20 8.19
N PRO A 279 -12.42 8.57 9.49
CA PRO A 279 -11.30 9.23 10.13
C PRO A 279 -10.14 8.26 10.34
N SER A 280 -8.92 8.77 10.22
CA SER A 280 -7.69 8.05 10.51
C SER A 280 -6.80 8.89 11.42
N TYR A 281 -6.07 8.21 12.30
CA TYR A 281 -5.17 8.79 13.28
C TYR A 281 -3.75 8.29 13.01
N ILE A 282 -2.92 8.13 14.04
CA ILE A 282 -1.52 7.73 13.92
C ILE A 282 -1.44 6.24 13.59
N ASP A 283 -0.94 5.91 12.41
CA ASP A 283 -0.77 4.52 11.95
C ASP A 283 0.57 3.94 12.39
N SER A 284 1.62 4.75 12.51
CA SER A 284 2.89 4.32 13.11
C SER A 284 3.72 5.50 13.61
N ALA A 285 4.72 5.20 14.43
CA ALA A 285 5.63 6.20 14.99
C ALA A 285 7.01 5.61 15.28
N PHE A 286 8.06 6.43 15.19
CA PHE A 286 9.35 6.08 15.79
C PHE A 286 10.10 7.31 16.31
N ARG A 287 10.94 7.08 17.31
CA ARG A 287 11.78 8.12 17.93
C ARG A 287 12.97 8.46 17.02
N SER A 288 13.18 9.74 16.74
CA SER A 288 14.38 10.20 16.03
C SER A 288 15.64 10.06 16.89
N SER A 289 16.80 10.04 16.25
CA SER A 289 18.12 10.14 16.90
C SER A 289 18.38 11.56 17.42
N ARG A 290 17.63 12.55 16.90
CA ARG A 290 17.66 13.92 17.37
C ARG A 290 16.82 14.05 18.65
N PRO A 291 17.37 14.66 19.72
CA PRO A 291 16.68 14.77 20.99
C PRO A 291 15.29 15.38 20.86
N ASN A 292 14.31 14.71 21.47
CA ASN A 292 12.91 15.13 21.51
C ASN A 292 12.26 15.28 20.13
N GLU A 293 12.76 14.60 19.10
CA GLU A 293 12.07 14.51 17.81
C GLU A 293 11.39 13.14 17.63
N VAL A 294 10.17 13.14 17.08
CA VAL A 294 9.41 11.94 16.72
C VAL A 294 8.84 12.08 15.31
N TYR A 295 8.80 10.98 14.58
CA TYR A 295 8.09 10.88 13.31
C TYR A 295 6.74 10.19 13.55
N PHE A 296 5.65 10.81 13.12
CA PHE A 296 4.32 10.19 13.07
C PHE A 296 3.91 9.97 11.63
N PHE A 297 3.45 8.77 11.32
CA PHE A 297 2.96 8.39 9.99
C PHE A 297 1.45 8.26 10.00
N LEU A 298 0.84 8.77 8.92
CA LEU A 298 -0.59 9.00 8.75
C LEU A 298 -0.92 8.68 7.29
N LYS A 299 -1.44 7.48 7.02
CA LYS A 299 -1.60 6.93 5.68
C LYS A 299 -0.26 7.03 4.93
N ASN A 300 -0.25 7.56 3.71
CA ASN A 300 0.95 7.79 2.91
C ASN A 300 1.67 9.11 3.21
N LYS A 301 1.42 9.72 4.37
CA LYS A 301 2.03 10.98 4.81
C LYS A 301 2.70 10.83 6.17
N TYR A 302 3.51 11.83 6.52
CA TYR A 302 4.11 11.91 7.83
C TYR A 302 4.24 13.35 8.32
N VAL A 303 4.45 13.50 9.62
CA VAL A 303 4.88 14.74 10.26
C VAL A 303 6.08 14.44 11.15
N ARG A 304 6.93 15.45 11.34
CA ARG A 304 8.01 15.41 12.33
C ARG A 304 7.70 16.41 13.43
N VAL A 305 7.77 15.97 14.67
CA VAL A 305 7.36 16.76 15.83
C VAL A 305 8.51 16.84 16.83
N TYR A 306 8.80 18.06 17.28
CA TYR A 306 9.55 18.29 18.51
C TYR A 306 8.59 18.14 19.69
N TYR A 307 8.78 17.15 20.55
CA TYR A 307 7.87 16.86 21.65
C TYR A 307 8.47 17.15 23.02
N THR A 308 7.62 17.53 23.97
CA THR A 308 7.97 17.98 25.33
C THR A 308 7.33 17.06 26.36
N PRO A 309 8.02 15.98 26.81
CA PRO A 309 7.43 15.00 27.70
C PRO A 309 6.86 15.59 29.00
N GLY A 310 5.53 15.60 29.13
CA GLY A 310 4.81 16.07 30.33
C GLY A 310 4.28 17.50 30.23
N ASP A 311 4.47 18.14 29.09
CA ASP A 311 3.92 19.44 28.72
C ASP A 311 3.13 19.29 27.40
N THR A 312 2.59 20.38 26.85
CA THR A 312 1.88 20.46 25.57
C THR A 312 2.51 21.49 24.62
N ASN A 313 3.75 21.88 24.88
CA ASN A 313 4.54 22.85 24.11
C ASN A 313 5.22 22.21 22.88
N ASP A 314 4.66 21.11 22.37
CA ASP A 314 5.15 20.39 21.20
C ASP A 314 5.03 21.25 19.93
N LYS A 315 5.94 21.05 18.97
CA LYS A 315 6.00 21.85 17.74
C LYS A 315 6.18 20.97 16.52
N ILE A 316 5.43 21.27 15.46
CA ILE A 316 5.66 20.69 14.14
C ILE A 316 6.99 21.22 13.61
N LEU A 317 7.90 20.30 13.26
CA LEU A 317 9.19 20.59 12.62
C LEU A 317 9.15 20.37 11.11
N THR A 318 8.30 19.44 10.67
CA THR A 318 8.03 19.17 9.27
C THR A 318 6.51 19.04 9.14
N ASP A 319 5.92 19.94 8.36
CA ASP A 319 4.50 19.93 8.04
C ASP A 319 4.11 18.63 7.31
N LEU A 320 2.81 18.35 7.28
CA LEU A 320 2.27 17.13 6.72
C LEU A 320 2.69 16.96 5.24
N ARG A 321 3.58 15.99 4.99
CA ARG A 321 4.20 15.74 3.69
C ARG A 321 4.02 14.28 3.28
N LEU A 322 4.01 13.99 1.98
CA LEU A 322 4.05 12.60 1.49
C LEU A 322 5.35 11.93 1.93
N ILE A 323 5.28 10.62 2.19
CA ILE A 323 6.44 9.85 2.60
C ILE A 323 7.46 9.77 1.48
N CYS A 324 7.03 9.51 0.24
CA CYS A 324 7.91 9.48 -0.93
C CYS A 324 8.65 10.80 -1.18
N ASP A 325 8.04 11.95 -0.86
CA ASP A 325 8.71 13.26 -1.00
C ASP A 325 9.71 13.52 0.15
N GLY A 326 9.40 13.07 1.37
CA GLY A 326 10.25 13.25 2.54
C GLY A 326 11.39 12.25 2.64
N PHE A 327 11.19 11.08 2.04
CA PHE A 327 12.10 9.95 2.01
C PHE A 327 12.22 9.45 0.55
N PRO A 328 12.99 10.13 -0.32
CA PRO A 328 13.10 9.74 -1.73
C PRO A 328 13.54 8.30 -1.97
N SER A 329 14.24 7.65 -1.02
CA SER A 329 14.59 6.23 -1.15
C SER A 329 13.39 5.29 -1.04
N LEU A 330 12.22 5.79 -0.59
CA LEU A 330 10.97 5.06 -0.46
C LEU A 330 9.97 5.33 -1.59
N ALA A 331 10.31 6.19 -2.55
CA ALA A 331 9.52 6.36 -3.77
C ALA A 331 9.40 5.02 -4.52
N ASP A 332 8.29 4.79 -5.21
CA ASP A 332 8.01 3.56 -5.96
C ASP A 332 7.98 2.27 -5.09
N THR A 333 7.84 2.43 -3.77
CA THR A 333 7.70 1.31 -2.83
C THR A 333 6.35 1.35 -2.11
N PRO A 334 5.86 0.21 -1.59
CA PRO A 334 4.68 0.19 -0.73
C PRO A 334 4.80 1.13 0.49
N PHE A 335 6.02 1.41 0.95
CA PHE A 335 6.26 2.33 2.08
C PHE A 335 5.94 3.77 1.72
N GLY A 336 6.36 4.23 0.54
CA GLY A 336 6.08 5.58 0.04
C GLY A 336 4.64 5.75 -0.41
N GLU A 337 4.12 4.78 -1.17
CA GLU A 337 2.80 4.88 -1.82
C GLU A 337 1.64 4.59 -0.87
N TYR A 338 1.74 3.54 -0.04
CA TYR A 338 0.67 3.15 0.88
C TYR A 338 0.84 3.70 2.29
N GLY A 339 2.07 3.97 2.70
CA GLY A 339 2.37 4.36 4.07
C GLY A 339 2.99 3.28 4.93
N LEU A 340 3.34 3.69 6.15
CA LEU A 340 3.92 2.83 7.17
C LEU A 340 2.87 2.48 8.23
N ASP A 341 2.59 1.18 8.39
CA ASP A 341 1.68 0.67 9.43
C ASP A 341 2.40 0.24 10.70
N CYS A 342 3.72 0.14 10.69
CA CYS A 342 4.53 0.00 11.89
C CYS A 342 5.94 0.52 11.64
N ALA A 343 6.61 1.00 12.68
CA ALA A 343 8.02 1.35 12.63
C ALA A 343 8.64 1.31 14.04
N PHE A 344 9.96 1.17 14.13
CA PHE A 344 10.70 1.36 15.37
C PHE A 344 12.14 1.81 15.12
N ASP A 345 12.66 2.65 16.02
CA ASP A 345 14.05 3.08 16.01
C ASP A 345 14.99 1.98 16.51
N THR A 346 16.23 1.95 15.99
CA THR A 346 17.25 0.98 16.40
C THR A 346 18.40 1.64 17.14
N GLU A 347 19.38 2.13 16.39
CA GLU A 347 20.53 2.89 16.83
C GLU A 347 20.94 3.86 15.72
N ALA A 348 21.67 4.91 16.09
CA ALA A 348 21.96 6.02 15.18
C ALA A 348 20.68 6.51 14.49
N SER A 349 20.78 6.93 13.23
CA SER A 349 19.65 7.38 12.41
C SER A 349 18.97 6.25 11.65
N LYS A 350 18.85 5.06 12.26
CA LYS A 350 18.32 3.87 11.59
C LYS A 350 17.04 3.34 12.23
N ALA A 351 16.13 2.87 11.39
CA ALA A 351 14.84 2.34 11.81
C ALA A 351 14.43 1.14 10.94
N TYR A 352 13.62 0.24 11.51
CA TYR A 352 12.83 -0.69 10.72
C TYR A 352 11.47 -0.09 10.45
N ILE A 353 11.00 -0.22 9.21
CA ILE A 353 9.69 0.24 8.74
C ILE A 353 8.91 -0.93 8.14
N PHE A 354 7.59 -0.88 8.26
CA PHE A 354 6.68 -1.94 7.84
C PHE A 354 5.53 -1.37 7.03
N SER A 355 5.08 -2.14 6.04
CA SER A 355 3.85 -1.89 5.29
C SER A 355 3.30 -3.24 4.83
N THR A 356 2.14 -3.63 5.34
CA THR A 356 1.55 -4.97 5.22
C THR A 356 2.50 -6.04 5.80
N LYS A 357 2.78 -7.10 5.05
CA LYS A 357 3.77 -8.13 5.37
C LYS A 357 5.20 -7.76 4.95
N LEU A 358 5.43 -6.57 4.39
CA LEU A 358 6.74 -6.13 3.93
C LEU A 358 7.42 -5.24 4.97
N CYS A 359 8.75 -5.28 4.99
CA CYS A 359 9.57 -4.44 5.83
C CYS A 359 10.90 -4.08 5.17
N ALA A 360 11.48 -2.99 5.65
CA ALA A 360 12.81 -2.53 5.26
C ALA A 360 13.56 -2.00 6.47
N TYR A 361 14.88 -2.09 6.42
CA TYR A 361 15.78 -1.41 7.35
C TYR A 361 16.33 -0.17 6.64
N ILE A 362 16.16 1.00 7.24
CA ILE A 362 16.51 2.28 6.61
C ILE A 362 17.48 3.09 7.45
N ASP A 363 18.25 3.96 6.80
CA ASP A 363 18.81 5.17 7.39
C ASP A 363 17.89 6.33 7.00
N TYR A 364 17.26 6.98 7.97
CA TYR A 364 16.30 8.07 7.73
C TYR A 364 16.96 9.46 7.71
N ALA A 365 18.28 9.55 7.86
CA ALA A 365 19.11 10.75 7.62
C ALA A 365 18.45 12.08 8.06
N PRO A 366 18.14 12.26 9.37
CA PRO A 366 17.21 13.27 9.85
C PRO A 366 17.66 14.68 9.48
N GLY A 367 16.73 15.48 8.97
CA GLY A 367 16.95 16.85 8.51
C GLY A 367 17.65 16.98 7.15
N THR A 368 17.71 15.89 6.39
CA THR A 368 18.15 15.84 4.98
C THR A 368 17.17 15.00 4.16
N THR A 369 17.39 14.88 2.85
CA THR A 369 16.66 13.97 1.94
C THR A 369 17.58 12.85 1.39
N ASN A 370 18.64 12.53 2.13
CA ASN A 370 19.63 11.52 1.76
C ASN A 370 19.39 10.18 2.46
N ASP A 371 18.13 9.89 2.80
CA ASP A 371 17.71 8.62 3.37
C ASP A 371 18.01 7.46 2.40
N LYS A 372 18.16 6.27 2.96
CA LYS A 372 18.52 5.07 2.20
C LYS A 372 17.85 3.84 2.77
N ILE A 373 17.39 2.97 1.88
CA ILE A 373 17.11 1.58 2.23
C ILE A 373 18.45 0.84 2.40
N LEU A 374 18.70 0.33 3.60
CA LEU A 374 19.90 -0.44 3.94
C LEU A 374 19.71 -1.95 3.71
N SER A 375 18.47 -2.43 3.83
CA SER A 375 18.10 -3.82 3.59
C SER A 375 16.61 -3.94 3.31
N GLY A 376 16.21 -4.82 2.39
CA GLY A 376 14.84 -4.90 1.89
C GLY A 376 14.61 -3.96 0.69
N PRO A 377 13.35 -3.78 0.24
CA PRO A 377 12.12 -4.35 0.78
C PRO A 377 12.07 -5.88 0.73
N MET A 378 11.57 -6.54 1.78
CA MET A 378 11.33 -7.99 1.80
C MET A 378 10.22 -8.34 2.80
N THR A 379 9.77 -9.60 2.83
CA THR A 379 8.76 -10.02 3.81
C THR A 379 9.29 -10.00 5.23
N ILE A 380 8.39 -9.83 6.21
CA ILE A 380 8.73 -9.89 7.64
C ILE A 380 9.40 -11.23 7.98
N ALA A 381 8.87 -12.34 7.46
CA ALA A 381 9.46 -13.67 7.65
C ALA A 381 10.88 -13.80 7.06
N THR A 382 11.21 -13.08 5.99
CA THR A 382 12.58 -13.07 5.43
C THR A 382 13.51 -12.21 6.29
N MET A 383 13.05 -11.02 6.69
CA MET A 383 13.85 -10.12 7.52
C MET A 383 14.09 -10.68 8.93
N PHE A 384 13.06 -11.29 9.52
CA PHE A 384 13.05 -11.87 10.86
C PHE A 384 12.50 -13.31 10.83
N PRO A 385 13.33 -14.31 10.51
CA PRO A 385 12.89 -15.70 10.36
C PRO A 385 12.17 -16.30 11.57
N VAL A 386 12.47 -15.82 12.78
CA VAL A 386 11.80 -16.21 14.03
C VAL A 386 10.33 -15.80 14.11
N LEU A 387 9.87 -14.90 13.23
CA LEU A 387 8.49 -14.45 13.14
C LEU A 387 7.66 -15.25 12.12
N LYS A 388 8.28 -16.13 11.34
CA LYS A 388 7.58 -17.01 10.40
C LYS A 388 6.60 -17.94 11.13
N ASN A 389 5.41 -18.13 10.58
CA ASN A 389 4.29 -18.87 11.15
C ASN A 389 3.80 -18.33 12.50
N THR A 390 4.07 -17.05 12.79
CA THR A 390 3.55 -16.36 13.97
C THR A 390 2.50 -15.33 13.57
N VAL A 391 1.81 -14.76 14.56
CA VAL A 391 0.86 -13.66 14.33
C VAL A 391 1.50 -12.44 13.66
N PHE A 392 2.83 -12.28 13.71
CA PHE A 392 3.56 -11.14 13.15
C PHE A 392 3.96 -11.30 11.68
N GLU A 393 3.83 -12.50 11.11
CA GLU A 393 4.34 -12.80 9.75
C GLU A 393 3.71 -11.92 8.66
N ASN A 394 2.42 -11.62 8.80
CA ASN A 394 1.62 -10.91 7.80
C ASN A 394 1.33 -9.45 8.14
N GLY A 395 1.96 -8.94 9.20
CA GLY A 395 1.85 -7.56 9.65
C GLY A 395 2.11 -7.40 11.14
N ILE A 396 2.58 -6.21 11.52
CA ILE A 396 2.79 -5.79 12.91
C ILE A 396 2.00 -4.51 13.09
N ASP A 397 1.22 -4.39 14.17
CA ASP A 397 0.39 -3.19 14.37
C ASP A 397 1.22 -2.04 14.92
N SER A 398 2.14 -2.30 15.85
CA SER A 398 3.05 -1.26 16.34
C SER A 398 4.27 -1.84 17.03
N ALA A 399 5.30 -1.01 17.24
CA ALA A 399 6.51 -1.41 17.92
C ALA A 399 7.19 -0.24 18.63
N PHE A 400 7.89 -0.53 19.73
CA PHE A 400 8.75 0.47 20.36
C PHE A 400 10.05 -0.12 20.90
N ARG A 401 11.07 0.73 20.92
CA ARG A 401 12.42 0.40 21.36
C ARG A 401 12.52 0.29 22.89
N SER A 402 13.00 -0.85 23.39
CA SER A 402 13.30 -1.02 24.82
C SER A 402 14.53 -0.21 25.23
N THR A 403 14.64 0.15 26.52
CA THR A 403 15.88 0.68 27.09
C THR A 403 16.93 -0.40 27.31
N LYS A 404 16.52 -1.68 27.35
CA LYS A 404 17.43 -2.81 27.56
C LYS A 404 18.04 -3.29 26.24
N GLY A 405 19.37 -3.39 26.22
CA GLY A 405 20.13 -4.02 25.13
C GLY A 405 19.70 -3.54 23.75
N LYS A 406 19.45 -4.47 22.83
CA LYS A 406 18.86 -4.24 21.49
C LYS A 406 17.41 -4.74 21.40
N GLU A 407 16.72 -4.81 22.54
CA GLU A 407 15.36 -5.33 22.61
C GLU A 407 14.33 -4.34 22.02
N VAL A 408 13.30 -4.87 21.36
CA VAL A 408 12.16 -4.14 20.79
C VAL A 408 10.90 -4.92 21.14
N TYR A 409 9.84 -4.21 21.53
CA TYR A 409 8.51 -4.77 21.73
C TYR A 409 7.72 -4.65 20.44
N LEU A 410 7.10 -5.75 20.00
CA LEU A 410 6.24 -5.83 18.81
C LEU A 410 4.82 -6.16 19.25
N PHE A 411 3.82 -5.47 18.70
CA PHE A 411 2.41 -5.65 19.04
C PHE A 411 1.59 -6.05 17.82
N LYS A 412 0.67 -6.99 18.01
CA LYS A 412 -0.27 -7.44 16.98
C LYS A 412 -1.54 -7.94 17.62
N ASN A 413 -2.68 -7.31 17.33
CA ASN A 413 -3.94 -7.52 18.02
C ASN A 413 -3.70 -7.47 19.55
N ASN A 414 -4.29 -8.41 20.31
CA ASN A 414 -4.05 -8.51 21.75
C ASN A 414 -2.73 -9.21 22.14
N LYS A 415 -1.81 -9.46 21.20
CA LYS A 415 -0.55 -10.15 21.43
C LYS A 415 0.63 -9.18 21.38
N TYR A 416 1.70 -9.55 22.09
CA TYR A 416 2.98 -8.91 21.94
C TYR A 416 4.14 -9.92 22.02
N GLY A 417 5.26 -9.55 21.42
CA GLY A 417 6.52 -10.27 21.49
C GLY A 417 7.67 -9.30 21.77
N ARG A 418 8.83 -9.86 22.10
CA ARG A 418 10.09 -9.09 22.18
C ARG A 418 11.11 -9.70 21.26
N ILE A 419 11.85 -8.86 20.56
CA ILE A 419 12.92 -9.29 19.65
C ILE A 419 14.20 -8.49 19.95
N ALA A 420 15.35 -9.13 19.84
CA ALA A 420 16.63 -8.44 19.72
C ALA A 420 16.90 -8.16 18.23
N TYR A 421 16.94 -6.90 17.80
CA TYR A 421 17.00 -6.57 16.37
C TYR A 421 18.35 -6.88 15.70
N ASP A 422 19.41 -7.02 16.48
CA ASP A 422 20.77 -7.33 16.04
C ASP A 422 20.93 -8.82 15.73
N SER A 423 20.57 -9.68 16.68
CA SER A 423 20.58 -11.14 16.54
C SER A 423 19.34 -11.67 15.81
N LYS A 424 18.32 -10.83 15.63
CA LYS A 424 17.01 -11.15 15.05
C LYS A 424 16.31 -12.31 15.77
N GLN A 425 16.56 -12.47 17.08
CA GLN A 425 16.00 -13.54 17.90
C GLN A 425 14.86 -13.06 18.80
N LEU A 426 13.84 -13.91 18.97
CA LEU A 426 12.79 -13.69 19.96
C LEU A 426 13.34 -13.82 21.39
N ILE A 427 12.85 -12.95 22.28
CA ILE A 427 13.21 -12.91 23.70
C ILE A 427 12.00 -13.35 24.54
N GLY A 428 12.00 -14.62 24.89
CA GLY A 428 10.85 -15.28 25.52
C GLY A 428 9.82 -15.72 24.49
N THR A 429 8.56 -15.81 24.89
CA THR A 429 7.44 -16.24 24.03
C THR A 429 6.53 -15.08 23.68
N ILE A 430 5.70 -15.28 22.65
CA ILE A 430 4.59 -14.37 22.31
C ILE A 430 3.50 -14.55 23.37
N ARG A 431 3.02 -13.45 23.97
CA ARG A 431 2.06 -13.44 25.08
C ARG A 431 0.94 -12.44 24.82
N ASN A 432 -0.10 -12.42 25.66
CA ASN A 432 -1.08 -11.33 25.59
C ASN A 432 -0.43 -10.04 26.09
N ILE A 433 -0.88 -8.89 25.57
CA ILE A 433 -0.40 -7.57 26.02
C ILE A 433 -0.48 -7.45 27.55
N THR A 434 -1.61 -7.85 28.14
CA THR A 434 -1.84 -7.76 29.59
C THR A 434 -0.98 -8.69 30.44
N ASP A 435 -0.33 -9.69 29.86
CA ASP A 435 0.61 -10.56 30.58
C ASP A 435 1.97 -9.87 30.77
N GLY A 436 2.34 -8.97 29.84
CA GLY A 436 3.53 -8.12 29.95
C GLY A 436 3.27 -6.79 30.62
N PHE A 437 2.10 -6.22 30.34
CA PHE A 437 1.70 -4.90 30.78
C PHE A 437 0.35 -4.99 31.53
N PRO A 438 0.32 -5.54 32.77
CA PRO A 438 -0.93 -5.69 33.54
C PRO A 438 -1.68 -4.37 33.74
N VAL A 439 -0.96 -3.26 33.74
CA VAL A 439 -1.51 -1.90 33.85
C VAL A 439 -2.44 -1.53 32.68
N LEU A 440 -2.35 -2.21 31.54
CA LEU A 440 -3.21 -1.98 30.38
C LEU A 440 -4.52 -2.78 30.43
N LYS A 441 -4.70 -3.65 31.43
CA LYS A 441 -5.92 -4.45 31.60
C LYS A 441 -7.14 -3.54 31.84
N GLY A 442 -8.22 -3.80 31.13
CA GLY A 442 -9.44 -3.00 31.18
C GLY A 442 -9.36 -1.67 30.45
N THR A 443 -8.24 -1.37 29.78
CA THR A 443 -8.08 -0.19 28.92
C THR A 443 -8.35 -0.55 27.46
N ILE A 444 -8.47 0.47 26.61
CA ILE A 444 -8.61 0.28 25.15
C ILE A 444 -7.39 -0.45 24.53
N PHE A 445 -6.23 -0.42 25.19
CA PHE A 445 -4.97 -0.99 24.69
C PHE A 445 -4.84 -2.50 24.93
N GLU A 446 -5.70 -3.10 25.77
CA GLU A 446 -5.70 -4.55 26.02
C GLU A 446 -5.90 -5.37 24.74
N SER A 447 -6.69 -4.83 23.80
CA SER A 447 -7.02 -5.50 22.53
C SER A 447 -6.08 -5.16 21.38
N GLY A 448 -5.07 -4.33 21.60
CA GLY A 448 -4.09 -3.91 20.58
C GLY A 448 -3.72 -2.45 20.65
N ILE A 449 -2.67 -2.08 19.93
CA ILE A 449 -2.04 -0.76 19.95
C ILE A 449 -1.75 -0.37 18.50
N ASP A 450 -2.35 0.73 18.04
CA ASP A 450 -2.29 1.15 16.63
C ASP A 450 -0.94 1.78 16.29
N ALA A 451 -0.35 2.53 17.22
CA ALA A 451 1.01 3.04 17.08
C ALA A 451 1.67 3.20 18.44
N CYS A 452 3.00 3.11 18.50
CA CYS A 452 3.74 3.44 19.71
C CYS A 452 5.15 3.90 19.39
N PHE A 453 5.77 4.61 20.33
CA PHE A 453 7.20 4.93 20.26
C PHE A 453 7.79 5.10 21.67
N ALA A 454 9.10 4.86 21.79
CA ALA A 454 9.84 5.09 23.02
C ALA A 454 10.19 6.58 23.16
N SER A 455 10.02 7.14 24.35
CA SER A 455 10.42 8.52 24.64
C SER A 455 11.94 8.66 24.68
N HIS A 456 12.44 9.89 24.50
CA HIS A 456 13.81 10.27 24.86
C HIS A 456 14.00 10.30 26.38
N LYS A 457 12.92 10.50 27.14
CA LYS A 457 12.92 10.28 28.58
C LYS A 457 12.96 8.77 28.84
N GLU A 458 14.03 8.32 29.47
CA GLU A 458 14.30 6.91 29.70
C GLU A 458 13.15 6.22 30.45
N GLY A 459 12.84 4.99 30.05
CA GLY A 459 11.79 4.18 30.66
C GLY A 459 10.38 4.69 30.37
N GLN A 460 10.18 5.60 29.40
CA GLN A 460 8.84 6.03 28.99
C GLN A 460 8.51 5.66 27.54
N ALA A 461 7.25 5.30 27.29
CA ALA A 461 6.73 5.07 25.95
C ALA A 461 5.33 5.68 25.80
N TYR A 462 4.96 6.00 24.57
CA TYR A 462 3.63 6.49 24.21
C TYR A 462 2.91 5.43 23.39
N LEU A 463 1.66 5.13 23.75
CA LEU A 463 0.80 4.17 23.05
C LEU A 463 -0.41 4.91 22.51
N PHE A 464 -0.75 4.68 21.23
CA PHE A 464 -1.85 5.32 20.52
C PHE A 464 -2.86 4.28 20.06
N LYS A 465 -4.15 4.62 20.17
CA LYS A 465 -5.25 3.80 19.66
C LYS A 465 -6.46 4.67 19.31
N GLY A 466 -6.82 4.68 18.04
CA GLY A 466 -7.80 5.61 17.49
C GLY A 466 -7.46 7.06 17.86
N GLU A 467 -8.43 7.76 18.44
CA GLU A 467 -8.28 9.16 18.84
C GLU A 467 -7.58 9.38 20.19
N LYS A 468 -7.20 8.30 20.88
CA LYS A 468 -6.69 8.35 22.26
C LYS A 468 -5.26 7.86 22.35
N TYR A 469 -4.59 8.30 23.41
CA TYR A 469 -3.26 7.83 23.72
C TYR A 469 -3.04 7.74 25.24
N VAL A 470 -1.98 7.04 25.63
CA VAL A 470 -1.49 7.02 27.01
C VAL A 470 0.04 7.01 27.01
N ARG A 471 0.64 7.56 28.06
CA ARG A 471 2.06 7.44 28.35
C ARG A 471 2.27 6.43 29.45
N ILE A 472 3.26 5.56 29.31
CA ILE A 472 3.62 4.57 30.32
C ILE A 472 5.05 4.80 30.81
N ASN A 473 5.32 4.47 32.06
CA ASN A 473 6.66 4.09 32.50
C ASN A 473 6.76 2.57 32.34
N PHE A 474 7.78 2.09 31.63
CA PHE A 474 8.01 0.67 31.41
C PHE A 474 9.36 0.22 31.95
N THR A 475 9.41 -0.98 32.52
CA THR A 475 10.61 -1.60 33.10
C THR A 475 10.89 -2.93 32.38
N PRO A 476 11.92 -3.00 31.52
CA PRO A 476 12.16 -4.20 30.72
C PRO A 476 12.33 -5.48 31.54
N GLY A 477 11.46 -6.46 31.30
CA GLY A 477 11.50 -7.77 31.97
C GLY A 477 10.78 -7.82 33.32
N ASP A 478 10.12 -6.74 33.72
CA ASP A 478 9.23 -6.68 34.88
C ASP A 478 7.77 -6.49 34.41
N THR A 479 6.81 -6.50 35.34
CA THR A 479 5.38 -6.30 35.12
C THR A 479 4.81 -5.13 35.95
N HIS A 480 5.66 -4.37 36.66
CA HIS A 480 5.28 -3.23 37.50
C HIS A 480 5.22 -1.89 36.73
N ASP A 481 4.87 -1.95 35.44
CA ASP A 481 4.71 -0.77 34.60
C ASP A 481 3.55 0.11 35.11
N THR A 482 3.66 1.42 34.94
CA THR A 482 2.67 2.38 35.45
C THR A 482 2.21 3.32 34.35
N LEU A 483 0.92 3.69 34.34
CA LEU A 483 0.46 4.79 33.49
C LEU A 483 0.97 6.12 34.05
N VAL A 484 1.35 7.03 33.15
CA VAL A 484 1.74 8.39 33.48
C VAL A 484 0.60 9.32 33.10
N GLY A 485 -0.37 9.42 34.02
CA GLY A 485 -1.67 10.06 33.79
C GLY A 485 -2.69 9.10 33.20
N ASP A 486 -3.87 9.64 32.87
CA ASP A 486 -4.99 8.86 32.32
C ASP A 486 -4.90 8.70 30.79
N VAL A 487 -5.64 7.72 30.27
CA VAL A 487 -5.91 7.61 28.83
C VAL A 487 -6.69 8.84 28.39
N ARG A 488 -6.13 9.64 27.47
CA ARG A 488 -6.71 10.93 27.06
C ARG A 488 -6.72 11.10 25.53
N PRO A 489 -7.55 12.00 24.98
CA PRO A 489 -7.53 12.33 23.55
C PRO A 489 -6.14 12.79 23.09
N ILE A 490 -5.75 12.39 21.87
CA ILE A 490 -4.46 12.79 21.27
C ILE A 490 -4.36 14.32 21.22
N LEU A 491 -5.40 15.01 20.76
CA LEU A 491 -5.39 16.46 20.56
C LEU A 491 -5.35 17.28 21.86
N ASP A 492 -5.64 16.67 23.01
CA ASP A 492 -5.49 17.31 24.32
C ASP A 492 -4.03 17.26 24.79
N GLY A 493 -3.35 16.16 24.48
CA GLY A 493 -1.94 15.97 24.82
C GLY A 493 -0.96 16.46 23.78
N TRP A 494 -1.40 16.59 22.53
CA TRP A 494 -0.61 17.01 21.37
C TRP A 494 -1.36 18.10 20.58
N PRO A 495 -1.57 19.30 21.16
CA PRO A 495 -2.38 20.33 20.51
C PRO A 495 -1.82 20.80 19.17
N CYS A 496 -0.51 20.64 18.93
CA CYS A 496 0.13 20.95 17.65
C CYS A 496 -0.37 20.10 16.48
N LEU A 497 -1.01 18.96 16.74
CA LEU A 497 -1.62 18.10 15.72
C LEU A 497 -3.05 18.51 15.36
N LYS A 498 -3.60 19.57 15.98
CA LYS A 498 -4.89 20.15 15.58
C LYS A 498 -4.81 20.69 14.15
N GLY A 499 -5.76 20.30 13.31
CA GLY A 499 -5.76 20.60 11.88
C GLY A 499 -5.00 19.58 11.02
N ILE A 500 -4.28 18.63 11.65
CA ILE A 500 -3.67 17.47 10.99
C ILE A 500 -4.50 16.22 11.27
N LEU A 501 -4.99 16.07 12.51
CA LEU A 501 -5.82 14.94 12.95
C LEU A 501 -7.27 15.37 13.28
N PRO A 502 -8.26 14.49 13.04
CA PRO A 502 -8.16 13.25 12.26
C PRO A 502 -7.89 13.55 10.78
N ARG A 503 -7.23 12.61 10.10
CA ARG A 503 -7.01 12.69 8.66
C ARG A 503 -8.21 12.10 7.92
N ASP A 504 -8.77 12.86 6.97
CA ASP A 504 -9.77 12.32 6.04
C ASP A 504 -9.20 11.20 5.17
N ASN A 505 -10.08 10.41 4.59
CA ASN A 505 -9.70 9.31 3.71
C ASN A 505 -9.70 9.73 2.23
N LYS A 506 -9.39 11.00 1.93
CA LYS A 506 -9.44 11.55 0.56
C LYS A 506 -8.05 11.52 -0.07
N GLY A 507 -7.93 10.81 -1.20
CA GLY A 507 -6.71 10.68 -1.99
C GLY A 507 -6.56 11.74 -3.07
N LEU A 508 -5.30 11.98 -3.45
CA LEU A 508 -4.94 12.75 -4.65
C LEU A 508 -4.83 11.81 -5.85
N ASP A 509 -5.19 12.31 -7.03
CA ASP A 509 -5.10 11.55 -8.26
C ASP A 509 -3.65 11.32 -8.72
N ALA A 510 -2.79 12.32 -8.59
CA ALA A 510 -1.37 12.20 -8.81
C ALA A 510 -0.63 13.14 -7.87
N HIS A 511 0.55 12.73 -7.46
CA HIS A 511 1.51 13.60 -6.81
C HIS A 511 2.60 13.97 -7.83
N SER A 512 3.07 15.22 -7.81
CA SER A 512 4.16 15.64 -8.70
C SER A 512 5.48 15.45 -7.98
N HIS A 513 6.41 14.69 -8.54
CA HIS A 513 7.81 14.68 -8.08
C HIS A 513 8.57 15.97 -8.44
N SER A 514 7.86 17.04 -8.80
CA SER A 514 8.41 18.25 -9.43
C SER A 514 9.24 19.17 -8.52
N ASP A 515 9.54 18.76 -7.29
CA ASP A 515 10.61 19.38 -6.48
C ASP A 515 11.99 18.74 -6.72
N HIS A 516 12.07 17.74 -7.60
CA HIS A 516 13.32 17.18 -8.11
C HIS A 516 13.39 17.34 -9.63
N GLU A 517 13.61 18.57 -10.09
CA GLU A 517 14.23 18.78 -11.40
C GLU A 517 15.63 18.13 -11.39
N GLN A 518 15.70 16.87 -11.81
CA GLN A 518 16.77 16.46 -12.70
C GLN A 518 16.14 15.82 -13.94
N PRO A 519 16.44 16.31 -15.15
CA PRO A 519 16.03 15.62 -16.36
C PRO A 519 16.62 14.22 -16.30
N TYR A 520 15.79 13.22 -16.59
CA TYR A 520 16.24 11.85 -16.86
C TYR A 520 17.58 11.89 -17.59
N PRO A 521 18.68 11.37 -17.02
CA PRO A 521 19.93 11.27 -17.75
C PRO A 521 19.68 10.28 -18.89
N ASP A 522 20.08 10.73 -20.08
CA ASP A 522 20.09 10.04 -21.37
C ASP A 522 20.03 8.52 -21.23
N GLN A 523 18.88 7.93 -21.58
CA GLN A 523 18.89 6.54 -22.03
C GLN A 523 19.76 6.50 -23.27
N HIS A 524 20.92 5.88 -23.13
CA HIS A 524 21.83 5.58 -24.21
C HIS A 524 21.07 4.91 -25.36
N ASP A 525 20.95 5.64 -26.46
CA ASP A 525 20.77 5.10 -27.79
C ASP A 525 21.89 4.10 -28.09
N GLU A 526 21.57 2.83 -28.29
CA GLU A 526 22.29 1.98 -29.24
C GLU A 526 21.29 1.10 -30.02
N LEU A 527 21.01 1.58 -31.25
CA LEU A 527 20.60 0.92 -32.49
C LEU A 527 19.30 0.10 -32.57
#